data_AF-J9DL29-F1
#
_entry.id   AF-J9DL29-F1
#
_cell.length_a   1.000
_cell.length_b   1.000
_cell.length_c   1.000
_cell.angle_alpha   90.00
_cell.angle_beta   90.00
_cell.angle_gamma   90.00
#
_symmetry.space_group_name_H-M   'P 1'
#
loop_
_entity.id
_entity.type
_entity.pdbx_description
1 polymer ?
#
loop_
_entity_poly.entity_id
_entity_poly.type
_entity_poly.pdbx_seq_one_letter_code
_entity_poly.pdbx_strand_id
1 'polypeptide(L)'
;MRYMSSQLDSTVRIVALSSSLANARDVGQWLGCSSQATFNFAPNCRPLSLELFIQGFNLSHTASRLAAMARPVYAAVVRHGGKLRPRPALVLCLVDGSRDQLLSICLQWHMLMDSRSDFCILIHRNQVYSIAR
;
A
#
# COMPACT_ATOMS: atom_id res chain seq x y z
N MET A 1 -28.82 -5.59 -7.76
CA MET A 1 -28.56 -5.31 -9.19
C MET A 1 -28.84 -6.49 -10.10
N ARG A 2 -28.15 -7.65 -10.01
CA ARG A 2 -28.50 -8.82 -10.85
C ARG A 2 -29.94 -9.32 -10.64
N TYR A 3 -30.37 -9.41 -9.38
CA TYR A 3 -31.75 -9.72 -9.03
C TYR A 3 -32.75 -8.69 -9.58
N MET A 4 -32.39 -7.40 -9.58
CA MET A 4 -33.25 -6.36 -10.15
C MET A 4 -33.35 -6.50 -11.67
N SER A 5 -32.23 -6.77 -12.36
CA SER A 5 -32.24 -7.03 -13.80
C SER A 5 -33.03 -8.28 -14.21
N SER A 6 -33.27 -9.23 -13.29
CA SER A 6 -34.15 -10.37 -13.55
C SER A 6 -35.63 -10.09 -13.29
N GLN A 7 -35.94 -9.04 -12.53
CA GLN A 7 -37.32 -8.67 -12.17
C GLN A 7 -37.84 -7.51 -13.03
N LEU A 8 -36.95 -6.69 -13.58
CA LEU A 8 -37.30 -5.69 -14.59
C LEU A 8 -37.07 -6.28 -15.98
N ASP A 9 -37.97 -5.99 -16.94
CA ASP A 9 -37.81 -6.32 -18.36
C ASP A 9 -36.72 -5.48 -19.07
N SER A 10 -35.87 -4.80 -18.30
CA SER A 10 -34.78 -3.96 -18.79
C SER A 10 -33.42 -4.60 -18.52
N THR A 11 -32.57 -4.62 -19.55
CA THR A 11 -31.22 -5.16 -19.44
C THR A 11 -30.30 -4.15 -18.75
N VAL A 12 -29.75 -4.50 -17.59
CA VAL A 12 -28.79 -3.66 -16.87
C VAL A 12 -27.37 -4.09 -17.24
N ARG A 13 -26.61 -3.20 -17.89
CA ARG A 13 -25.19 -3.46 -18.20
C ARG A 13 -24.36 -3.34 -16.92
N ILE A 14 -23.79 -4.44 -16.46
CA ILE A 14 -22.90 -4.50 -15.29
C ILE A 14 -21.46 -4.53 -15.78
N VAL A 15 -20.65 -3.58 -15.30
CA VAL A 15 -19.19 -3.56 -15.51
C VAL A 15 -18.54 -3.69 -14.13
N ALA A 16 -17.78 -4.76 -13.92
CA ALA A 16 -17.08 -5.02 -12.68
C ALA A 16 -15.59 -4.74 -12.86
N LEU A 17 -15.03 -3.91 -11.98
CA LEU A 17 -13.60 -3.62 -11.90
C LEU A 17 -13.06 -4.25 -10.62
N SER A 18 -11.96 -4.99 -10.73
CA SER A 18 -11.35 -5.67 -9.60
C SER A 18 -9.86 -5.85 -9.80
N SER A 19 -9.14 -6.10 -8.69
CA SER A 19 -7.74 -6.56 -8.75
C SER A 19 -7.69 -8.00 -9.26
N SER A 20 -6.52 -8.47 -9.67
CA SER A 20 -6.27 -9.87 -10.09
C SER A 20 -6.91 -10.88 -9.12
N LEU A 21 -7.83 -11.71 -9.61
CA LEU A 21 -8.47 -12.75 -8.80
C LEU A 21 -7.99 -14.14 -9.19
N ALA A 22 -7.89 -15.03 -8.20
CA ALA A 22 -7.68 -16.46 -8.43
C ALA A 22 -8.94 -17.13 -9.01
N ASN A 23 -10.13 -16.74 -8.53
CA ASN A 23 -11.43 -17.31 -8.89
C ASN A 23 -12.28 -16.39 -9.78
N ALA A 24 -11.66 -15.74 -10.77
CA ALA A 24 -12.36 -14.79 -11.65
C ALA A 24 -13.53 -15.40 -12.44
N ARG A 25 -13.47 -16.71 -12.73
CA ARG A 25 -14.52 -17.43 -13.46
C ARG A 25 -15.84 -17.46 -12.69
N ASP A 26 -15.79 -17.80 -11.40
CA ASP A 26 -16.99 -17.92 -10.57
C ASP A 26 -17.63 -16.55 -10.34
N VAL A 27 -16.81 -15.51 -10.16
CA VAL A 27 -17.29 -14.13 -10.05
C VAL A 27 -17.93 -13.67 -11.36
N GLY A 28 -17.32 -13.96 -12.51
CA GLY A 28 -17.90 -13.68 -13.82
C GLY A 28 -19.25 -14.37 -14.01
N GLN A 29 -19.36 -15.65 -13.65
CA GLN A 29 -20.60 -16.41 -13.71
C GLN A 29 -21.66 -15.88 -12.73
N TRP A 30 -21.25 -15.46 -11.54
CA TRP A 30 -22.13 -14.83 -10.54
C TRP A 30 -22.63 -13.45 -10.98
N LEU A 31 -21.91 -12.75 -11.83
CA LEU A 31 -22.36 -11.50 -12.46
C LEU A 31 -23.13 -11.74 -13.77
N GLY A 32 -23.09 -12.95 -14.33
CA GLY A 32 -23.71 -13.27 -15.61
C GLY A 32 -22.87 -12.84 -16.83
N CYS A 33 -21.57 -12.63 -16.65
CA CYS A 33 -20.65 -12.29 -17.72
C CYS A 33 -20.24 -13.55 -18.51
N SER A 34 -20.15 -13.41 -19.84
CA SER A 34 -19.56 -14.45 -20.70
C SER A 34 -18.05 -14.59 -20.44
N SER A 35 -17.50 -15.77 -20.70
CA SER A 35 -16.05 -16.02 -20.58
C SER A 35 -15.23 -15.13 -21.53
N GLN A 36 -15.79 -14.74 -22.69
CA GLN A 36 -15.14 -13.82 -23.63
C GLN A 36 -15.12 -12.37 -23.13
N ALA A 37 -16.02 -12.02 -22.21
CA ALA A 37 -16.13 -10.69 -21.61
C ALA A 37 -15.46 -10.62 -20.22
N THR A 38 -14.82 -11.69 -19.77
CA THR A 38 -14.16 -11.77 -18.46
C THR A 38 -12.66 -11.63 -18.64
N PHE A 39 -12.12 -10.46 -18.32
CA PHE A 39 -10.69 -10.18 -18.40
C PHE A 39 -10.05 -10.29 -17.01
N ASN A 40 -9.19 -11.29 -16.82
CA ASN A 40 -8.42 -11.45 -15.60
C ASN A 40 -6.93 -11.43 -15.93
N PHE A 41 -6.21 -10.49 -15.34
CA PHE A 41 -4.78 -10.31 -15.56
C PHE A 41 -4.00 -10.76 -14.33
N ALA A 42 -2.81 -11.33 -14.52
CA ALA A 42 -1.93 -11.63 -13.41
C ALA A 42 -1.43 -10.33 -12.73
N PRO A 43 -1.12 -10.33 -11.42
CA PRO A 43 -0.61 -9.16 -10.71
C PRO A 43 0.68 -8.57 -11.30
N ASN A 44 1.37 -9.33 -12.15
CA ASN A 44 2.62 -8.94 -12.80
C ASN A 44 2.40 -8.16 -14.10
N CYS A 45 1.19 -8.17 -14.67
CA CYS A 45 0.85 -7.47 -15.92
C CYS A 45 0.68 -5.95 -15.74
N ARG A 46 1.36 -5.35 -14.75
CA ARG A 46 1.27 -3.92 -14.48
C ARG A 46 2.09 -3.14 -15.53
N PRO A 47 1.61 -1.99 -16.02
CA PRO A 47 2.39 -1.15 -16.94
C PRO A 47 3.73 -0.71 -16.36
N LEU A 48 3.82 -0.57 -15.04
CA LEU A 48 5.04 -0.26 -14.31
C LEU A 48 5.48 -1.46 -13.48
N SER A 49 6.74 -1.84 -13.63
CA SER A 49 7.35 -2.90 -12.82
C SER A 49 7.40 -2.48 -11.35
N LEU A 50 7.03 -3.41 -10.47
CA LEU A 50 7.04 -3.22 -9.02
C LEU A 50 8.04 -4.21 -8.42
N GLU A 51 8.99 -3.70 -7.65
CA GLU A 51 9.91 -4.52 -6.85
C GLU A 51 9.39 -4.59 -5.42
N LEU A 52 9.29 -5.81 -4.88
CA LEU A 52 8.76 -6.07 -3.56
C LEU A 52 9.83 -6.72 -2.69
N PHE A 53 10.12 -6.10 -1.54
CA PHE A 53 11.08 -6.58 -0.56
C PHE A 53 10.37 -6.85 0.77
N ILE A 54 10.49 -8.07 1.29
CA ILE A 54 9.90 -8.47 2.58
C ILE A 54 11.03 -8.66 3.59
N GLN A 55 10.96 -7.94 4.72
CA GLN A 55 11.88 -8.11 5.84
C GLN A 55 11.11 -8.60 7.06
N GLY A 56 11.42 -9.81 7.53
CA GLY A 56 10.82 -10.41 8.72
C GLY A 56 11.53 -9.96 10.00
N PHE A 57 10.76 -9.78 11.09
CA PHE A 57 11.27 -9.43 12.41
C PHE A 57 10.79 -10.45 13.45
N ASN A 58 11.73 -11.18 14.06
CA ASN A 58 11.45 -12.26 15.02
C ASN A 58 11.33 -11.78 16.47
N LEU A 59 10.61 -10.68 16.71
CA LEU A 59 10.38 -10.13 18.05
C LEU A 59 8.91 -10.31 18.43
N SER A 60 8.60 -11.07 19.49
CA SER A 60 7.21 -11.33 19.89
C SER A 60 6.48 -10.08 20.38
N HIS A 61 7.15 -9.24 21.17
CA HIS A 61 6.60 -8.01 21.74
C HIS A 61 6.48 -6.90 20.68
N THR A 62 5.26 -6.43 20.45
CA THR A 62 4.93 -5.48 19.37
C THR A 62 5.66 -4.15 19.49
N ALA A 63 5.77 -3.56 20.68
CA ALA A 63 6.44 -2.27 20.82
C ALA A 63 7.95 -2.36 20.53
N SER A 64 8.60 -3.44 20.98
CA SER A 64 10.02 -3.69 20.72
C SER A 64 10.27 -3.99 19.24
N ARG A 65 9.38 -4.74 18.60
CA ARG A 65 9.41 -5.00 17.16
C ARG A 65 9.29 -3.71 16.35
N LEU A 66 8.37 -2.83 16.72
CA LEU A 66 8.16 -1.56 16.05
C LEU A 66 9.38 -0.63 16.20
N ALA A 67 9.95 -0.53 17.41
CA ALA A 67 11.19 0.22 17.63
C ALA A 67 12.37 -0.34 16.83
N ALA A 68 12.49 -1.66 16.71
CA ALA A 68 13.51 -2.30 15.89
C ALA A 68 13.32 -2.07 14.38
N MET A 69 12.09 -1.82 13.92
CA MET A 69 11.78 -1.51 12.52
C MET A 69 12.17 -0.08 12.11
N ALA A 70 12.33 0.86 13.05
CA ALA A 70 12.60 2.27 12.72
C ALA A 70 13.89 2.46 11.89
N ARG A 71 15.00 1.79 12.26
CA ARG A 71 16.28 1.87 11.53
C ARG A 71 16.21 1.23 10.14
N PRO A 72 15.70 -0.02 9.97
CA PRO A 72 15.54 -0.64 8.66
C PRO A 72 14.61 0.12 7.72
N VAL A 73 13.54 0.75 8.22
CA VAL A 73 12.65 1.59 7.41
C VAL A 73 13.41 2.75 6.80
N TYR A 74 14.19 3.48 7.60
CA TYR A 74 15.03 4.57 7.08
C TYR A 74 16.06 4.07 6.05
N ALA A 75 16.76 2.98 6.37
CA ALA A 75 17.72 2.38 5.46
C ALA A 75 17.08 1.94 4.13
N ALA A 76 15.84 1.44 4.16
CA ALA A 76 15.09 1.08 2.95
C ALA A 76 14.73 2.32 2.12
N VAL A 77 14.28 3.40 2.76
CA VAL A 77 14.00 4.67 2.06
C VAL A 77 15.27 5.21 1.39
N VAL A 78 16.42 5.22 2.08
CA VAL A 78 17.68 5.70 1.49
C VAL A 78 18.17 4.78 0.36
N ARG A 79 17.99 3.46 0.51
CA ARG A 79 18.40 2.48 -0.49
C ARG A 79 17.57 2.55 -1.77
N HIS A 80 16.25 2.71 -1.64
CA HIS A 80 15.30 2.65 -2.77
C HIS A 80 14.84 4.03 -3.27
N GLY A 81 15.00 5.10 -2.48
CA GLY A 81 14.58 6.46 -2.80
C GLY A 81 15.40 7.18 -3.87
N GLY A 82 16.52 6.59 -4.30
CA GLY A 82 17.37 7.08 -5.38
C GLY A 82 18.24 8.28 -4.97
N LYS A 83 19.57 8.12 -5.01
CA LYS A 83 20.52 9.18 -4.61
C LYS A 83 20.60 10.35 -5.61
N LEU A 84 20.28 10.11 -6.88
CA LEU A 84 20.47 11.06 -7.99
C LEU A 84 19.20 11.81 -8.39
N ARG A 85 18.02 11.25 -8.08
CA ARG A 85 16.71 11.87 -8.30
C ARG A 85 15.81 11.52 -7.12
N PRO A 86 15.43 12.49 -6.27
CA PRO A 86 14.58 12.22 -5.12
C PRO A 86 13.23 11.66 -5.61
N ARG A 87 12.88 10.46 -5.14
CA ARG A 87 11.57 9.85 -5.37
C ARG A 87 10.72 9.99 -4.11
N PRO A 88 9.44 10.35 -4.23
CA PRO A 88 8.57 10.42 -3.07
C PRO A 88 8.45 9.03 -2.43
N ALA A 89 8.66 8.96 -1.12
CA ALA A 89 8.49 7.76 -0.31
C ALA A 89 7.31 7.94 0.64
N LEU A 90 6.44 6.92 0.71
CA LEU A 90 5.31 6.86 1.64
C LEU A 90 5.56 5.76 2.66
N VAL A 91 5.56 6.10 3.94
CA VAL A 91 5.67 5.15 5.05
C VAL A 91 4.31 5.03 5.75
N LEU A 92 3.77 3.82 5.79
CA LEU A 92 2.47 3.52 6.44
C LEU A 92 2.72 2.89 7.81
N CYS A 93 2.38 3.61 8.87
CA CYS A 93 2.41 3.12 10.25
C CYS A 93 0.98 2.89 10.73
N LEU A 94 0.61 1.62 10.96
CA LEU A 94 -0.70 1.24 11.49
C LEU A 94 -0.51 0.72 12.92
N VAL A 95 -0.54 1.61 13.90
CA VAL A 95 -0.52 1.25 15.32
C VAL A 95 -1.69 1.95 16.01
N ASP A 96 -2.22 1.33 17.05
CA ASP A 96 -3.48 1.75 17.65
C ASP A 96 -3.25 2.84 18.73
N GLY A 97 -4.15 3.83 18.75
CA GLY A 97 -4.47 4.64 19.92
C GLY A 97 -3.47 5.73 20.38
N SER A 98 -2.24 5.36 20.73
CA SER A 98 -1.40 6.22 21.59
C SER A 98 0.11 5.92 21.57
N ARG A 99 0.56 4.85 20.91
CA ARG A 99 1.99 4.45 20.89
C ARG A 99 2.74 4.92 19.64
N ASP A 100 2.00 5.48 18.68
CA ASP A 100 2.46 5.91 17.36
C ASP A 100 3.30 7.19 17.40
N GLN A 101 3.05 8.04 18.40
CA GLN A 101 3.70 9.34 18.54
C GLN A 101 5.21 9.18 18.77
N LEU A 102 5.63 8.18 19.56
CA LEU A 102 7.03 7.88 19.79
C LEU A 102 7.73 7.35 18.55
N LEU A 103 7.04 6.62 17.67
CA LEU A 103 7.64 6.10 16.44
C LEU A 103 7.81 7.19 15.38
N SER A 104 6.80 8.05 15.22
CA SER A 104 6.88 9.21 14.35
C SER A 104 8.02 10.14 14.80
N ILE A 105 8.14 10.35 16.11
CA ILE A 105 9.24 11.09 16.72
C ILE A 105 10.59 10.41 16.47
N CYS A 106 10.73 9.09 16.68
CA CYS A 106 11.99 8.38 16.42
C CYS A 106 12.43 8.43 14.95
N LEU A 107 11.48 8.29 14.01
CA LEU A 107 11.75 8.43 12.57
C LEU A 107 12.16 9.86 12.21
N GLN A 108 11.48 10.85 12.78
CA GLN A 108 11.80 12.26 12.59
C GLN A 108 13.16 12.64 13.19
N TRP A 109 13.54 12.12 14.37
CA TRP A 109 14.88 12.30 14.94
C TRP A 109 15.97 11.63 14.11
N HIS A 110 15.73 10.43 13.57
CA HIS A 110 16.71 9.75 12.71
C HIS A 110 16.90 10.49 11.38
N MET A 111 15.82 11.03 10.80
CA MET A 111 15.90 11.90 9.62
C MET A 111 16.57 13.24 9.91
N LEU A 112 16.30 13.86 11.08
CA LEU A 112 16.97 15.11 11.49
C LEU A 112 18.47 14.93 11.77
N MET A 113 18.88 13.74 12.21
CA MET A 113 20.29 13.41 12.42
C MET A 113 21.06 13.18 11.11
N ASP A 114 20.39 12.87 10.00
CA ASP A 114 21.04 12.75 8.70
C ASP A 114 20.80 14.00 7.85
N SER A 115 21.85 14.76 7.56
CA SER A 115 21.80 16.05 6.86
C SER A 115 21.47 15.95 5.35
N ARG A 116 20.96 14.81 4.88
CA ARG A 116 20.93 14.43 3.45
C ARG A 116 19.55 14.18 2.83
N SER A 117 18.45 14.27 3.57
CA SER A 117 17.13 13.90 3.02
C SER A 117 16.34 15.09 2.49
N ASP A 118 16.32 15.21 1.15
CA ASP A 118 15.41 16.10 0.43
C ASP A 118 14.06 15.39 0.24
N PHE A 119 13.04 15.85 0.99
CA PHE A 119 11.62 15.53 0.88
C PHE A 119 11.16 14.10 1.31
N CYS A 120 10.63 13.99 2.53
CA CYS A 120 9.92 12.80 3.02
C CYS A 120 8.52 13.18 3.53
N ILE A 121 7.48 12.48 3.06
CA ILE A 121 6.10 12.69 3.51
C ILE A 121 5.72 11.55 4.46
N LEU A 122 5.56 11.88 5.73
CA LEU A 122 5.06 10.98 6.76
C LEU A 122 3.56 11.23 6.95
N ILE A 123 2.71 10.21 6.77
CA ILE A 123 1.27 10.34 7.05
C ILE A 123 0.95 9.60 8.35
N HIS A 124 0.44 10.32 9.34
CA HIS A 124 0.03 9.78 10.62
C HIS A 124 -1.34 10.34 11.02
N ARG A 125 -2.32 9.46 11.28
CA ARG A 125 -3.68 9.84 11.75
C ARG A 125 -4.34 10.98 10.98
N ASN A 126 -4.40 10.86 9.65
CA ASN A 126 -4.99 11.89 8.79
C ASN A 126 -4.23 13.24 8.79
N GLN A 127 -3.03 13.30 9.38
CA GLN A 127 -2.11 14.43 9.32
C GLN A 127 -0.95 14.06 8.39
N VAL A 128 -0.75 14.90 7.37
CA VAL A 128 0.35 14.77 6.42
C VAL A 128 1.51 15.62 6.92
N TYR A 129 2.51 14.98 7.50
CA TYR A 129 3.77 15.62 7.87
C TYR A 129 4.68 15.63 6.64
N SER A 130 4.68 16.75 5.93
CA SER A 130 5.67 17.02 4.90
C SER A 130 6.95 17.52 5.55
N ILE A 131 7.98 16.67 5.62
CA ILE A 131 9.32 17.09 6.03
C ILE A 131 10.08 17.45 4.75
N ALA A 132 9.98 18.73 4.39
CA ALA A 132 10.84 19.38 3.41
C ALA A 132 11.92 20.16 4.15
N ARG A 133 13.17 20.07 3.72
CA ARG A 133 14.12 21.17 3.93
C ARG A 133 13.87 22.23 2.85
#